data_AF-A0A520BD24-F1
#
_entry.id   AF-A0A520BD24-F1
#
_cell.length_a   1.000
_cell.length_b   1.000
_cell.length_c   1.000
_cell.angle_alpha   90.00
_cell.angle_beta   90.00
_cell.angle_gamma   90.00
#
_symmetry.space_group_name_H-M   'P 1'
#
loop_
_entity.id
_entity.type
_entity.pdbx_description
1 polymer ?
#
loop_
_entity_poly.entity_id
_entity_poly.type
_entity_poly.pdbx_seq_one_letter_code
_entity_poly.pdbx_strand_id
1 'polypeptide(L)' 'MVIGNARADRFWASLGYAQTRVRSGFQVGDQVNELRVMFKPLAGGTLAEHLALVPRDRPENAL' A
#
# COMPACT_ATOMS: atom_id res chain seq x y z
N MET A 1 3.42 -1.33 4.42
CA MET A 1 3.82 -0.78 5.74
C MET A 1 2.73 -1.08 6.76
N VAL A 2 3.07 -1.17 8.05
CA VAL A 2 2.09 -1.38 9.13
C VAL A 2 1.33 -0.08 9.41
N ILE A 3 0.01 -0.16 9.55
CA ILE A 3 -0.85 1.00 9.89
C ILE A 3 -0.62 1.43 11.35
N GLY A 4 -0.78 2.72 11.65
CA GLY A 4 -0.58 3.29 12.99
C GLY A 4 0.83 3.85 13.21
N ASN A 5 1.74 3.73 12.25
CA ASN A 5 3.08 4.31 12.32
C ASN A 5 3.13 5.67 11.58
N ALA A 6 2.68 6.74 12.26
CA ALA A 6 2.60 8.08 11.67
C ALA A 6 3.93 8.62 11.11
N ARG A 7 5.09 8.18 11.65
CA ARG A 7 6.41 8.54 11.10
C ARG A 7 6.64 7.86 9.76
N ALA A 8 6.32 6.57 9.65
CA ALA A 8 6.40 5.84 8.40
C ALA A 8 5.42 6.40 7.36
N ASP A 9 4.18 6.71 7.76
CA ASP A 9 3.17 7.32 6.87
C ASP A 9 3.73 8.55 6.15
N ARG A 10 4.29 9.50 6.91
CA ARG A 10 4.87 10.73 6.36
C ARG A 10 6.09 10.46 5.50
N PHE A 11 6.98 9.59 5.95
CA PHE A 11 8.23 9.27 5.23
C PHE A 11 7.95 8.67 3.86
N TRP A 12 7.03 7.71 3.75
CA TRP A 12 6.71 7.08 2.47
C TRP A 12 5.96 8.03 1.55
N ALA A 13 4.98 8.78 2.08
CA ALA A 13 4.27 9.79 1.31
C ALA A 13 5.22 10.86 0.75
N SER A 14 6.20 11.34 1.53
CA SER A 14 7.17 12.35 1.06
C SER A 14 8.10 11.82 -0.04
N LEU A 15 8.27 10.50 -0.15
CA LEU A 15 9.04 9.86 -1.23
C LEU A 15 8.21 9.58 -2.48
N GLY A 16 6.94 10.02 -2.52
CA GLY A 16 6.04 9.86 -3.66
C GLY A 16 5.34 8.50 -3.71
N TYR A 17 5.28 7.76 -2.61
CA TYR A 17 4.47 6.55 -2.54
C TYR A 17 3.00 6.90 -2.29
N ALA A 18 2.09 6.22 -2.97
CA ALA A 18 0.64 6.32 -2.81
C ALA A 18 0.04 5.00 -2.33
N GLN A 19 -1.02 5.05 -1.51
CA GLN A 19 -1.74 3.84 -1.07
C GLN A 19 -2.47 3.19 -2.25
N THR A 20 -2.38 1.86 -2.36
CA THR A 20 -3.19 1.08 -3.33
C THR A 20 -4.34 0.35 -2.65
N ARG A 21 -4.06 -0.31 -1.52
CA ARG A 21 -5.04 -1.06 -0.74
C ARG A 21 -4.59 -1.23 0.70
N VAL A 22 -5.52 -1.69 1.52
CA VAL A 22 -5.24 -2.20 2.86
C VAL A 22 -5.37 -3.73 2.84
N ARG A 23 -4.60 -4.40 3.70
CA ARG A 23 -4.67 -5.84 3.96
C ARG A 23 -4.71 -6.05 5.46
N SER A 24 -5.79 -6.62 5.95
CA SER A 24 -5.93 -7.02 7.34
C SER A 24 -5.37 -8.44 7.56
N GLY A 25 -5.22 -8.83 8.84
CA GLY A 25 -4.89 -10.21 9.19
C GLY A 25 -3.45 -10.65 8.89
N PHE A 26 -2.51 -9.73 8.71
CA PHE A 26 -1.13 -10.11 8.37
C PHE A 26 -0.33 -10.47 9.63
N GLN A 27 0.00 -11.74 9.80
CA GLN A 27 0.73 -12.21 10.97
C GLN A 27 2.25 -12.02 10.83
N VAL A 28 2.86 -11.41 11.85
CA VAL A 28 4.31 -11.27 12.02
C VAL A 28 4.64 -11.71 13.44
N GLY A 29 5.22 -12.91 13.58
CA GLY A 29 5.38 -13.55 14.89
C GLY A 29 4.01 -13.76 15.56
N ASP A 30 3.87 -13.28 16.79
CA ASP A 30 2.63 -13.38 17.58
C ASP A 30 1.69 -12.17 17.39
N GLN A 31 2.00 -11.27 16.46
CA GLN A 31 1.22 -10.06 16.23
C GLN A 31 0.47 -10.13 14.90
N VAL A 32 -0.82 -9.84 14.94
CA VAL A 32 -1.67 -9.65 13.75
C VAL A 32 -1.71 -8.16 13.43
N ASN A 33 -1.29 -7.81 12.22
CA ASN A 33 -1.14 -6.44 11.77
C ASN A 33 -2.07 -6.11 10.61
N GLU A 34 -2.43 -4.84 10.51
CA GLU A 34 -3.04 -4.26 9.32
C GLU A 34 -1.95 -3.57 8.48
N LEU A 35 -1.89 -3.92 7.20
CA LEU A 35 -0.90 -3.40 6.27
C LEU A 35 -1.52 -2.45 5.26
N ARG A 36 -0.92 -1.28 5.13
CA ARG A 36 -1.09 -0.41 3.97
C ARG A 36 -0.12 -0.81 2.87
N VAL A 37 -0.65 -1.22 1.72
CA VAL A 37 0.13 -1.46 0.50
C VAL A 37 0.32 -0.13 -0.22
N MET A 38 1.56 0.15 -0.62
CA MET A 38 1.98 1.42 -1.18
C MET A 38 2.67 1.17 -2.53
N PHE A 39 2.43 2.05 -3.49
CA PHE A 39 3.02 2.05 -4.84
C PHE A 39 3.76 3.36 -5.09
N LYS A 40 4.93 3.30 -5.72
CA LYS A 40 5.63 4.48 -6.22
C LYS A 40 5.73 4.38 -7.74
N PRO A 41 5.19 5.35 -8.50
CA PRO A 41 5.39 5.39 -9.93
C PRO A 41 6.88 5.55 -10.26
N LEU A 42 7.38 4.74 -11.18
CA LEU A 42 8.75 4.79 -11.67
C LEU A 42 8.73 5.02 -13.19
N ALA A 43 9.68 5.79 -13.70
CA ALA A 43 9.88 6.04 -15.14
C ALA A 43 8.60 6.45 -15.91
N GLY A 44 7.72 7.24 -15.27
CA GLY A 44 6.48 7.73 -15.88
C GLY A 44 5.31 6.74 -15.85
N GLY A 45 5.50 5.52 -15.31
CA GLY A 45 4.42 4.56 -15.13
C GLY A 45 3.37 5.07 -14.14
N THR A 46 2.13 4.66 -14.35
CA THR A 46 0.96 5.12 -13.60
C THR A 46 0.44 4.04 -12.65
N LEU A 47 -0.33 4.46 -11.65
CA LEU A 47 -1.03 3.52 -10.77
C LEU A 47 -2.04 2.66 -11.56
N ALA A 48 -2.70 3.23 -12.57
CA ALA A 48 -3.68 2.49 -13.38
C ALA A 48 -3.03 1.34 -14.16
N GLU A 49 -1.87 1.58 -14.78
CA GLU A 49 -1.10 0.55 -15.48
C GLU A 49 -0.61 -0.53 -14.50
N HIS A 50 -0.12 -0.13 -13.32
CA HIS A 50 0.25 -1.08 -12.27
C HIS A 50 -0.92 -1.97 -11.86
N LEU A 51 -2.09 -1.39 -11.59
CA LEU A 51 -3.28 -2.13 -11.18
C LEU A 51 -3.89 -2.99 -12.30
N ALA A 52 -3.65 -2.64 -13.57
CA ALA A 52 -3.99 -3.51 -14.70
C ALA A 52 -3.17 -4.80 -14.68
N LEU A 53 -1.86 -4.69 -14.43
CA LEU A 53 -0.91 -5.80 -14.41
C LEU A 53 -0.87 -6.58 -13.09
N VAL A 54 -1.21 -5.93 -11.97
CA VAL A 54 -1.13 -6.49 -10.61
C VAL A 54 -2.50 -6.43 -9.93
N PRO A 55 -3.46 -7.31 -10.31
CA PRO A 55 -4.83 -7.26 -9.77
C PRO A 55 -4.92 -7.40 -8.26
N ARG A 56 -3.98 -8.11 -7.62
CA ARG A 56 -3.94 -8.28 -6.16
C ARG A 56 -3.76 -6.98 -5.39
N ASP A 57 -3.21 -5.94 -6.02
CA ASP A 57 -2.97 -4.64 -5.38
C ASP A 57 -4.15 -3.69 -5.51
N ARG A 58 -5.21 -4.09 -6.25
CA ARG A 58 -6.44 -3.32 -6.35
C ARG A 58 -7.10 -3.19 -4.96
N PRO A 59 -7.75 -2.04 -4.67
CA PRO A 59 -8.50 -1.88 -3.43
C PRO A 59 -9.62 -2.93 -3.35
N GLU A 60 -9.80 -3.50 -2.16
CA GLU A 60 -10.95 -4.36 -1.85
C GLU A 60 -12.18 -3.47 -1.75
N ASN A 61 -12.89 -3.32 -2.87
CA ASN A 61 -14.10 -2.50 -3.05
C ASN A 61 -13.90 -0.99 -2.76
N ALA A 62 -13.91 -0.19 -3.83
CA ALA A 62 -14.39 1.18 -3.74
C ALA A 62 -15.93 1.12 -3.61
N LEU A 63 -16.43 1.12 -2.38
CA LEU A 63 -17.82 1.48 -2.09
C LEU A 63 -17.88 2.97 -1.75
#